data_AF-A0A9P8HIB9-F1
#
_entry.id   AF-A0A9P8HIB9-F1
#
_cell.length_a   1.000
_cell.length_b   1.000
_cell.length_c   1.000
_cell.angle_alpha   90.00
_cell.angle_beta   90.00
_cell.angle_gamma   90.00
#
_symmetry.space_group_name_H-M   'P 1'
#
loop_
_entity.id
_entity.type
_entity.pdbx_description
1 polymer ?
#
loop_
_entity_poly.entity_id
_entity_poly.type
_entity_poly.pdbx_seq_one_letter_code
_entity_poly.pdbx_strand_id
1 'polypeptide(L)'
;MPDSVKPGRSPHLQKAIQVLPSRSCVDALVDNFLDFVNFRYYIVHPVIFRQEYQHWCSRAYNDDHVELQWTALLLMVCACSAQYPSDALHRAFMAEQSQPIHQLSEKYHETGRKLATRIPVGKYDIHAIQTYLHSSLFFKTRARYTECRRDLATAVQIASKMDISQEETASLLFDYNLEMGSRAWVIMCAWDWQLGNMTSHPLILQSNLYYAKPPGILLDEELKEPLPSPGLFMSLQSELGSALLQSFGRLRPLEEMEDVRKHSNIVESWAARLPPQFFLRNPDTGLDEDYSWLRFQRFSLTMMGTLSLLSPLRYFLIIPLSTGSLAEYLHLQRDGTLWALRHLNRLFQFLRFAFPRDATYHTILFFIFDVSVLLCSAMIHDIDSSMPMRELALKAVDGSLGVMRTLEHHSPIPKHSYKILSRIYEEVLRLPTTDDTHRVKRRRLDHLPDRVFPNRRIEYMPELDEFWDNYDFSFTGPGETGPIGSHITTDDDVVVTSSANTPSSSTLTNEPPTPSQYDEENAEIVEMLSACIRSSNLDNRSTAITPSNALMHHVIKSVPEPIEHSDNSGTTFSAHDAIGFEHLIRYLNDGACDRVWGLDQLE
;
A
#
# COMPACT_ATOMS: atom_id res chain seq x y z
N MET A 1 32.40 -9.57 17.75
CA MET A 1 31.52 -10.58 18.38
C MET A 1 30.17 -9.92 18.49
N PRO A 2 29.15 -10.32 17.69
CA PRO A 2 27.79 -9.84 17.90
C PRO A 2 27.36 -10.18 19.33
N ASP A 3 26.47 -9.37 19.91
CA ASP A 3 26.06 -9.44 21.31
C ASP A 3 25.24 -10.71 21.59
N SER A 4 25.91 -11.86 21.67
CA SER A 4 25.30 -13.12 22.05
C SER A 4 25.12 -13.13 23.57
N VAL A 5 23.88 -13.28 24.03
CA VAL A 5 23.54 -13.29 25.46
C VAL A 5 22.82 -14.60 25.78
N LYS A 6 23.13 -15.21 26.93
CA LYS A 6 22.34 -16.37 27.40
C LYS A 6 20.91 -15.94 27.68
N PRO A 7 19.87 -16.68 27.25
CA PRO A 7 18.47 -16.35 27.50
C PRO A 7 18.19 -16.00 28.97
N GLY A 8 18.62 -16.84 29.92
CA GLY A 8 18.42 -16.59 31.35
C GLY A 8 19.13 -15.34 31.93
N ARG A 9 20.00 -14.68 31.16
CA ARG A 9 20.70 -13.44 31.58
C ARG A 9 20.09 -12.16 31.00
N SER A 10 19.10 -12.28 30.11
CA SER A 10 18.35 -11.14 29.57
C SER A 10 16.85 -11.45 29.62
N PRO A 11 16.10 -10.86 30.58
CA PRO A 11 14.65 -11.12 30.71
C PRO A 11 13.87 -10.81 29.43
N HIS A 12 14.31 -9.83 28.65
CA HIS A 12 13.71 -9.49 27.36
C HIS A 12 13.94 -10.56 26.29
N LEU A 13 15.16 -11.11 26.23
CA LEU A 13 15.50 -12.20 25.31
C LEU A 13 14.79 -13.49 25.70
N GLN A 14 14.75 -13.82 27.00
CA GLN A 14 14.02 -14.98 27.50
C GLN A 14 12.53 -14.87 27.16
N LYS A 15 11.91 -13.71 27.39
CA LYS A 15 10.52 -13.45 27.01
C LYS A 15 10.31 -13.59 25.50
N ALA A 16 11.24 -13.10 24.68
CA ALA A 16 11.18 -13.22 23.23
C ALA A 16 11.15 -14.68 22.76
N ILE A 17 12.02 -15.53 23.33
CA ILE A 17 12.08 -16.96 23.02
C ILE A 17 10.82 -17.69 23.51
N GLN A 18 10.33 -17.37 24.71
CA GLN A 18 9.11 -17.98 25.28
C GLN A 18 7.82 -17.66 24.52
N VAL A 19 7.82 -16.58 23.74
CA VAL A 19 6.66 -16.21 22.92
C VAL A 19 6.56 -17.07 21.67
N LEU A 20 7.67 -17.61 21.16
CA LEU A 20 7.66 -18.48 19.98
C LEU A 20 6.90 -19.78 20.25
N PRO A 21 6.23 -20.35 19.24
CA PRO A 21 5.51 -21.62 19.34
C PRO A 21 6.49 -22.79 19.45
N SER A 22 6.00 -24.03 19.34
CA SER A 22 6.94 -25.16 19.29
C SER A 22 7.87 -25.02 18.09
N ARG A 23 9.03 -25.69 18.17
CA ARG A 23 9.99 -25.71 17.08
C ARG A 23 9.35 -26.10 15.74
N SER A 24 8.47 -27.11 15.72
CA SER A 24 7.83 -27.55 14.48
C SER A 24 6.95 -26.46 13.87
N CYS A 25 6.29 -25.65 14.68
CA CYS A 25 5.51 -24.51 14.20
C CYS A 25 6.41 -23.35 13.75
N VAL A 26 7.54 -23.11 14.41
CA VAL A 26 8.52 -22.12 13.94
C VAL A 26 9.13 -22.56 12.61
N ASP A 27 9.49 -23.84 12.45
CA ASP A 27 10.00 -24.40 11.20
C ASP A 27 8.98 -24.13 10.07
N ALA A 28 7.70 -24.44 10.30
CA ALA A 28 6.62 -24.17 9.34
C ALA A 28 6.43 -22.68 9.03
N LEU A 29 6.57 -21.79 10.02
CA LEU A 29 6.51 -20.33 9.83
C LEU A 29 7.68 -19.86 8.95
N VAL A 30 8.89 -20.34 9.20
CA VAL A 30 10.08 -19.96 8.45
C VAL A 30 10.00 -20.49 7.01
N ASP A 31 9.57 -21.73 6.80
CA ASP A 31 9.38 -22.30 5.47
C ASP A 31 8.32 -21.52 4.68
N ASN A 32 7.14 -21.29 5.26
CA ASN A 32 6.09 -20.47 4.64
C ASN A 32 6.59 -19.06 4.29
N PHE A 33 7.45 -18.47 5.12
CA PHE A 33 8.01 -17.17 4.84
C PHE A 33 9.01 -17.22 3.68
N LEU A 34 10.00 -18.10 3.73
CA LEU A 34 11.06 -18.16 2.73
C LEU A 34 10.54 -18.58 1.35
N ASP A 35 9.53 -19.45 1.31
CA ASP A 35 9.01 -20.00 0.06
C ASP A 35 7.97 -19.09 -0.61
N PHE A 36 7.34 -18.19 0.14
CA PHE A 36 6.24 -17.35 -0.37
C PHE A 36 6.37 -15.88 0.02
N VAL A 37 6.37 -15.56 1.31
CA VAL A 37 6.27 -14.17 1.79
C VAL A 37 7.51 -13.35 1.44
N ASN A 38 8.70 -13.94 1.54
CA ASN A 38 9.96 -13.26 1.27
C ASN A 38 10.01 -12.75 -0.18
N PHE A 39 9.55 -13.53 -1.16
CA PHE A 39 9.57 -13.14 -2.58
C PHE A 39 8.71 -11.92 -2.92
N ARG A 40 7.90 -11.42 -1.99
CA ARG A 40 7.18 -10.14 -2.17
C ARG A 40 8.12 -8.95 -2.29
N TYR A 41 9.24 -8.95 -1.58
CA TYR A 41 10.21 -7.84 -1.53
C TYR A 41 11.68 -8.27 -1.41
N TYR A 42 11.91 -9.55 -1.12
CA TYR A 42 13.19 -10.24 -1.07
C TYR A 42 14.21 -9.57 -0.13
N ILE A 43 13.76 -9.29 1.10
CA ILE A 43 14.52 -8.53 2.13
C ILE A 43 15.65 -9.38 2.73
N VAL A 44 15.47 -10.71 2.78
CA VAL A 44 16.50 -11.67 3.25
C VAL A 44 16.87 -12.65 2.15
N HIS A 45 18.11 -13.14 2.18
CA HIS A 45 18.56 -14.20 1.28
C HIS A 45 18.14 -15.58 1.84
N PRO A 46 17.31 -16.38 1.13
CA PRO A 46 16.70 -17.57 1.72
C PRO A 46 17.68 -18.63 2.23
N VAL A 47 18.75 -18.89 1.46
CA VAL A 47 19.73 -19.94 1.80
C VAL A 47 20.49 -19.59 3.06
N ILE A 48 20.97 -18.35 3.16
CA ILE A 48 21.76 -17.88 4.31
C ILE A 48 20.86 -17.79 5.55
N PHE A 49 19.65 -17.23 5.40
CA PHE A 49 18.69 -17.16 6.51
C PHE A 49 18.38 -18.56 7.08
N ARG A 50 18.21 -19.57 6.23
CA ARG A 50 17.96 -20.96 6.65
C ARG A 50 19.15 -21.56 7.43
N GLN A 51 20.38 -21.29 7.00
CA GLN A 51 21.59 -21.74 7.70
C GLN A 51 21.71 -21.10 9.09
N GLU A 52 21.52 -19.78 9.17
CA GLU A 52 21.53 -19.05 10.44
C GLU A 52 20.40 -19.51 11.35
N TYR A 53 19.23 -19.82 10.80
CA TYR A 53 18.08 -20.34 11.55
C TYR A 53 18.39 -21.67 12.22
N GLN A 54 18.98 -22.61 11.48
CA GLN A 54 19.40 -23.89 12.03
C GLN A 54 20.44 -23.71 13.14
N HIS A 55 21.39 -22.80 12.95
CA HIS A 55 22.41 -22.47 13.96
C HIS A 55 21.76 -21.89 15.22
N TRP A 56 20.87 -20.92 15.08
CA TRP A 56 20.17 -20.31 16.21
C TRP A 56 19.32 -21.34 16.98
N CYS A 57 18.57 -22.20 16.29
CA CYS A 57 17.79 -23.25 16.94
C CYS A 57 18.67 -24.18 17.79
N SER A 58 19.85 -24.56 17.28
CA SER A 58 20.78 -25.41 18.02
C SER A 58 21.29 -24.78 19.33
N ARG A 59 21.22 -23.46 19.46
CA ARG A 59 21.67 -22.72 20.65
C ARG A 59 20.50 -22.35 21.56
N ALA A 60 19.42 -21.83 21.01
CA ALA A 60 18.23 -21.40 21.74
C ALA A 60 17.59 -22.55 22.54
N TYR A 61 17.42 -23.72 21.92
CA TYR A 61 16.81 -24.89 22.59
C TYR A 61 17.74 -25.60 23.59
N ASN A 62 19.02 -25.22 23.62
CA ASN A 62 20.02 -25.72 24.57
C ASN A 62 20.40 -24.68 25.65
N ASP A 63 19.65 -23.58 25.78
CA ASP A 63 19.91 -22.46 26.69
C ASP A 63 21.35 -21.88 26.58
N ASP A 64 21.90 -21.90 25.36
CA ASP A 64 23.17 -21.26 25.03
C ASP A 64 22.96 -19.81 24.56
N HIS A 65 24.06 -19.06 24.43
CA HIS A 65 24.04 -17.68 23.99
C HIS A 65 23.41 -17.55 22.60
N VAL A 66 22.50 -16.59 22.44
CA VAL A 66 21.92 -16.26 21.13
C VAL A 66 21.93 -14.75 20.92
N GLU A 67 21.95 -14.36 19.66
CA GLU A 67 22.07 -12.96 19.25
C GLU A 67 20.71 -12.25 19.33
N LEU A 68 20.69 -11.06 19.95
CA LEU A 68 19.46 -10.29 20.12
C LEU A 68 18.88 -9.83 18.77
N GLN A 69 19.74 -9.36 17.87
CA GLN A 69 19.37 -8.86 16.53
C GLN A 69 18.70 -9.93 15.70
N TRP A 70 19.36 -11.09 15.61
CA TRP A 70 18.86 -12.22 14.85
C TRP A 70 17.55 -12.77 15.45
N THR A 71 17.45 -12.83 16.79
CA THR A 71 16.20 -13.24 17.47
C THR A 71 15.05 -12.26 17.19
N ALA A 72 15.33 -10.95 17.14
CA ALA A 72 14.33 -9.94 16.77
C ALA A 72 13.88 -10.10 15.32
N LEU A 73 14.82 -10.37 14.40
CA LEU A 73 14.51 -10.64 13.00
C LEU A 73 13.65 -11.90 12.83
N LEU A 74 13.97 -13.00 13.53
CA LEU A 74 13.16 -14.22 13.49
C LEU A 74 11.72 -13.95 13.94
N LEU A 75 11.52 -13.17 14.99
CA LEU A 75 10.17 -12.77 15.44
C LEU A 75 9.43 -11.95 14.36
N MET A 76 10.12 -11.05 13.64
CA MET A 76 9.51 -10.32 12.52
C MET A 76 9.13 -11.22 11.36
N VAL A 77 10.00 -12.18 11.03
CA VAL A 77 9.75 -13.19 10.00
C VAL A 77 8.52 -14.03 10.36
N CYS A 78 8.44 -14.53 11.58
CA CYS A 78 7.26 -15.22 12.10
C CYS A 78 5.99 -14.34 12.03
N ALA A 79 6.10 -13.06 12.41
CA ALA A 79 5.00 -12.12 12.37
C ALA A 79 4.48 -11.88 10.94
N CYS A 80 5.38 -11.71 9.97
CA CYS A 80 5.02 -11.54 8.56
C CYS A 80 4.45 -12.84 7.99
N SER A 81 5.05 -13.98 8.30
CA SER A 81 4.59 -15.30 7.84
C SER A 81 3.16 -15.60 8.27
N ALA A 82 2.84 -15.30 9.54
CA ALA A 82 1.51 -15.50 10.12
C ALA A 82 0.41 -14.64 9.48
N GLN A 83 0.73 -13.58 8.72
CA GLN A 83 -0.27 -12.82 7.96
C GLN A 83 -0.68 -13.50 6.65
N TYR A 84 0.15 -14.43 6.16
CA TYR A 84 -0.05 -15.12 4.90
C TYR A 84 0.01 -16.64 5.11
N PRO A 85 -0.92 -17.22 5.88
CA PRO A 85 -0.87 -18.65 6.15
C PRO A 85 -1.17 -19.47 4.91
N SER A 86 -0.21 -20.29 4.49
CA SER A 86 -0.50 -21.43 3.61
C SER A 86 -1.38 -22.46 4.32
N ASP A 87 -2.05 -23.31 3.54
CA ASP A 87 -2.83 -24.42 4.09
C ASP A 87 -1.98 -25.33 4.98
N ALA A 88 -0.69 -25.50 4.65
CA ALA A 88 0.26 -26.24 5.45
C ALA A 88 0.50 -25.57 6.81
N LEU A 89 0.73 -24.25 6.82
CA LEU A 89 0.89 -23.49 8.05
C LEU A 89 -0.38 -23.54 8.90
N HIS A 90 -1.54 -23.41 8.27
CA HIS A 90 -2.83 -23.46 8.96
C HIS A 90 -3.03 -24.81 9.68
N ARG A 91 -2.70 -25.92 9.01
CA ARG A 91 -2.75 -27.26 9.62
C ARG A 91 -1.77 -27.41 10.79
N ALA A 92 -0.56 -26.90 10.66
CA ALA A 92 0.43 -26.94 11.74
C ALA A 92 -0.06 -26.21 13.01
N PHE A 93 -0.65 -25.03 12.86
CA PHE A 93 -1.20 -24.27 13.99
C PHE A 93 -2.46 -24.87 14.60
N MET A 94 -3.35 -25.46 13.79
CA MET A 94 -4.55 -26.14 14.29
C MET A 94 -4.22 -27.34 15.18
N ALA A 95 -3.07 -27.99 14.95
CA ALA A 95 -2.60 -29.08 15.78
C ALA A 95 -2.03 -28.63 17.15
N GLU A 96 -1.61 -27.36 17.26
CA GLU A 96 -0.76 -26.90 18.36
C GLU A 96 -1.39 -25.83 19.27
N GLN A 97 -2.36 -25.04 18.80
CA GLN A 97 -2.82 -23.85 19.52
C GLN A 97 -4.32 -23.61 19.60
N SER A 98 -4.71 -22.99 20.71
CA SER A 98 -6.05 -22.46 21.05
C SER A 98 -6.26 -20.98 20.69
N GLN A 99 -5.21 -20.26 20.25
CA GLN A 99 -5.29 -18.84 19.85
C GLN A 99 -5.32 -18.67 18.32
N PRO A 100 -6.08 -17.69 17.78
CA PRO A 100 -6.09 -17.39 16.36
C PRO A 100 -4.72 -16.89 15.84
N ILE A 101 -4.30 -17.34 14.65
CA ILE A 101 -3.00 -17.02 14.06
C ILE A 101 -2.72 -15.51 13.89
N HIS A 102 -3.77 -14.69 13.69
CA HIS A 102 -3.62 -13.24 13.57
C HIS A 102 -3.18 -12.60 14.90
N GLN A 103 -3.64 -13.10 16.04
CA GLN A 103 -3.21 -12.61 17.36
C GLN A 103 -1.74 -12.95 17.62
N LEU A 104 -1.31 -14.13 17.15
CA LEU A 104 0.09 -14.55 17.22
C LEU A 104 0.98 -13.68 16.35
N SER A 105 0.53 -13.33 15.13
CA SER A 105 1.22 -12.39 14.25
C SER A 105 1.53 -11.07 14.97
N GLU A 106 0.55 -10.48 15.66
CA GLU A 106 0.75 -9.25 16.43
C GLU A 106 1.70 -9.45 17.62
N LYS A 107 1.52 -10.54 18.36
CA LYS A 107 2.37 -10.85 19.51
C LYS A 107 3.84 -11.03 19.13
N TYR A 108 4.12 -11.71 18.01
CA TYR A 108 5.48 -11.86 17.47
C TYR A 108 6.05 -10.50 17.08
N HIS A 109 5.29 -9.69 16.35
CA HIS A 109 5.69 -8.35 15.93
C HIS A 109 6.01 -7.44 17.12
N GLU A 110 5.10 -7.31 18.08
CA GLU A 110 5.33 -6.47 19.25
C GLU A 110 6.55 -6.91 20.04
N THR A 111 6.72 -8.21 20.24
CA THR A 111 7.82 -8.77 21.01
C THR A 111 9.15 -8.55 20.28
N GLY A 112 9.17 -8.77 18.97
CA GLY A 112 10.33 -8.49 18.12
C GLY A 112 10.71 -7.01 18.14
N ARG A 113 9.74 -6.09 18.06
CA ARG A 113 10.00 -4.64 18.11
C ARG A 113 10.55 -4.24 19.47
N LYS A 114 9.95 -4.74 20.55
CA LYS A 114 10.42 -4.52 21.93
C LYS A 114 11.82 -5.05 22.15
N LEU A 115 12.22 -6.13 21.48
CA LEU A 115 13.59 -6.65 21.53
C LEU A 115 14.54 -5.77 20.70
N ALA A 116 14.13 -5.37 19.49
CA ALA A 116 14.92 -4.52 18.61
C ALA A 116 15.27 -3.16 19.23
N THR A 117 14.35 -2.54 19.97
CA THR A 117 14.63 -1.26 20.67
C THR A 117 15.63 -1.38 21.83
N ARG A 118 15.99 -2.60 22.25
CA ARG A 118 17.01 -2.84 23.28
C ARG A 118 18.41 -3.02 22.71
N ILE A 119 18.56 -3.10 21.39
CA ILE A 119 19.86 -3.20 20.74
C ILE A 119 20.61 -1.88 20.96
N PRO A 120 21.81 -1.90 21.59
CA PRO A 120 22.58 -0.68 21.83
C PRO A 120 22.96 0.04 20.54
N VAL A 121 22.95 1.37 20.59
CA VAL A 121 23.46 2.20 19.49
C VAL A 121 24.93 1.86 19.22
N GLY A 122 25.29 1.73 17.94
CA GLY A 122 26.65 1.39 17.51
C GLY A 122 26.92 -0.11 17.40
N LYS A 123 25.93 -0.96 17.70
CA LYS A 123 26.04 -2.41 17.50
C LYS A 123 25.21 -2.92 16.33
N TYR A 124 24.57 -2.05 15.56
CA TYR A 124 23.71 -2.44 14.45
C TYR A 124 24.45 -3.25 13.39
N ASP A 125 23.73 -4.23 12.84
CA ASP A 125 24.13 -5.09 11.75
C ASP A 125 23.01 -5.13 10.70
N ILE A 126 23.19 -5.91 9.63
CA ILE A 126 22.19 -6.05 8.57
C ILE A 126 20.84 -6.54 9.09
N HIS A 127 20.84 -7.42 10.11
CA HIS A 127 19.62 -7.95 10.72
C HIS A 127 18.78 -6.86 11.37
N ALA A 128 19.40 -5.82 11.95
CA ALA A 128 18.67 -4.68 12.49
C ALA A 128 17.88 -3.94 11.40
N ILE A 129 18.48 -3.71 10.23
CA ILE A 129 17.80 -3.06 9.09
C ILE A 129 16.67 -3.95 8.58
N GLN A 130 16.94 -5.24 8.37
CA GLN A 130 15.95 -6.22 7.92
C GLN A 130 14.77 -6.32 8.91
N THR A 131 15.03 -6.25 10.21
CA THR A 131 14.00 -6.25 11.26
C THR A 131 13.05 -5.07 11.09
N TYR A 132 13.57 -3.86 10.92
CA TYR A 132 12.73 -2.67 10.75
C TYR A 132 12.05 -2.60 9.38
N LEU A 133 12.68 -3.13 8.31
CA LEU A 133 12.02 -3.30 7.01
C LEU A 133 10.84 -4.28 7.08
N HIS A 134 11.00 -5.42 7.74
CA HIS A 134 9.89 -6.35 7.97
C HIS A 134 8.82 -5.76 8.88
N SER A 135 9.20 -4.98 9.87
CA SER A 135 8.22 -4.26 10.71
C SER A 135 7.43 -3.22 9.90
N SER A 136 8.10 -2.50 9.01
CA SER A 136 7.45 -1.56 8.08
C SER A 136 6.51 -2.32 7.11
N LEU A 137 6.95 -3.45 6.55
CA LEU A 137 6.11 -4.35 5.76
C LEU A 137 4.86 -4.80 6.52
N PHE A 138 5.02 -5.21 7.78
CA PHE A 138 3.94 -5.69 8.62
C PHE A 138 2.83 -4.65 8.82
N PHE A 139 3.21 -3.37 8.90
CA PHE A 139 2.26 -2.26 8.97
C PHE A 139 1.68 -1.89 7.60
N LYS A 140 2.52 -1.90 6.54
CA LYS A 140 2.10 -1.62 5.16
C LYS A 140 0.94 -2.51 4.73
N THR A 141 1.02 -3.81 5.02
CA THR A 141 0.00 -4.82 4.68
C THR A 141 -1.30 -4.66 5.46
N ARG A 142 -1.28 -3.90 6.56
CA ARG A 142 -2.47 -3.55 7.36
C ARG A 142 -2.96 -2.12 7.11
N ALA A 143 -2.43 -1.43 6.10
CA ALA A 143 -2.73 -0.03 5.83
C ALA A 143 -2.48 0.93 7.01
N ARG A 144 -1.54 0.59 7.91
CA ARG A 144 -1.08 1.42 9.03
C ARG A 144 0.14 2.24 8.60
N TYR A 145 -0.08 3.24 7.75
CA TYR A 145 1.00 3.87 6.97
C TYR A 145 1.90 4.77 7.82
N THR A 146 1.39 5.32 8.92
CA THR A 146 2.15 6.16 9.85
C THR A 146 3.18 5.33 10.60
N GLU A 147 2.77 4.17 11.12
CA GLU A 147 3.69 3.24 11.76
C GLU A 147 4.65 2.60 10.77
N CYS A 148 4.17 2.29 9.56
CA CYS A 148 4.99 1.85 8.44
C CYS A 148 6.11 2.85 8.14
N ARG A 149 5.78 4.14 8.01
CA ARG A 149 6.73 5.23 7.74
C ARG A 149 7.71 5.42 8.88
N ARG A 150 7.26 5.32 10.14
CA ARG A 150 8.14 5.45 11.32
C ARG A 150 9.17 4.33 11.39
N ASP A 151 8.77 3.08 11.15
CA ASP A 151 9.70 1.96 11.17
C ASP A 151 10.63 1.99 9.94
N LEU A 152 10.14 2.44 8.78
CA LEU A 152 10.98 2.73 7.61
C LEU A 152 12.04 3.80 7.90
N ALA A 153 11.65 4.91 8.55
CA ALA A 153 12.59 5.96 8.94
C ALA A 153 13.64 5.46 9.92
N THR A 154 13.28 4.51 10.79
CA THR A 154 14.24 3.85 11.69
C THR A 154 15.23 3.01 10.91
N ALA A 155 14.79 2.25 9.90
CA ALA A 155 15.67 1.49 9.01
C ALA A 155 16.65 2.41 8.27
N VAL A 156 16.17 3.53 7.72
CA VAL A 156 17.00 4.55 7.04
C VAL A 156 18.06 5.10 8.01
N GLN A 157 17.68 5.46 9.23
CA GLN A 157 18.63 5.98 10.22
C GLN A 157 19.71 4.95 10.60
N ILE A 158 19.36 3.67 10.69
CA ILE A 158 20.33 2.60 10.95
C ILE A 158 21.28 2.45 9.75
N ALA A 159 20.74 2.40 8.53
CA ALA A 159 21.53 2.28 7.31
C ALA A 159 22.51 3.45 7.13
N SER A 160 22.08 4.68 7.41
CA SER A 160 22.95 5.85 7.40
C SER A 160 24.05 5.79 8.46
N LYS A 161 23.81 5.19 9.63
CA LYS A 161 24.84 4.98 10.66
C LYS A 161 25.82 3.87 10.32
N MET A 162 25.47 3.00 9.38
CA MET A 162 26.29 1.89 8.89
C MET A 162 26.99 2.23 7.57
N ASP A 163 26.86 3.47 7.08
CA ASP A 163 27.42 3.95 5.80
C ASP A 163 27.02 3.09 4.58
N ILE A 164 25.87 2.40 4.62
CA ILE A 164 25.40 1.53 3.53
C ILE A 164 25.10 2.31 2.25
N SER A 165 24.82 3.61 2.36
CA SER A 165 24.54 4.49 1.23
C SER A 165 25.77 5.12 0.57
N GLN A 166 26.96 5.04 1.20
CA GLN A 166 28.17 5.65 0.67
C GLN A 166 29.00 4.60 -0.08
N GLU A 167 29.03 4.72 -1.41
CA GLU A 167 29.76 3.86 -2.35
C GLU A 167 31.30 4.00 -2.28
N GLU A 168 31.87 4.33 -1.11
CA GLU A 168 33.33 4.47 -0.99
C GLU A 168 33.96 3.20 -0.42
N THR A 169 34.61 2.47 -1.32
CA THR A 169 35.48 1.28 -1.15
C THR A 169 34.82 -0.10 -1.23
N ALA A 170 34.48 -0.50 -2.46
CA ALA A 170 34.44 -1.91 -2.81
C ALA A 170 35.83 -2.53 -2.65
N SER A 171 36.01 -3.32 -1.59
CA SER A 171 37.04 -4.36 -1.58
C SER A 171 36.79 -5.30 -2.76
N LEU A 172 37.84 -5.82 -3.39
CA LEU A 172 37.77 -6.75 -4.53
C LEU A 172 37.14 -8.12 -4.19
N LEU A 173 36.66 -8.32 -2.96
CA LEU A 173 35.98 -9.52 -2.50
C LEU A 173 34.49 -9.25 -2.29
N PHE A 174 33.67 -10.16 -2.79
CA PHE A 174 32.24 -10.23 -2.55
C PHE A 174 31.93 -10.24 -1.04
N ASP A 175 31.14 -9.27 -0.57
CA ASP A 175 30.65 -9.20 0.82
C ASP A 175 29.11 -9.34 0.81
N TYR A 176 28.62 -10.42 1.41
CA TYR A 176 27.19 -10.67 1.62
C TYR A 176 26.48 -9.48 2.28
N ASN A 177 27.11 -8.84 3.27
CA ASN A 177 26.51 -7.71 3.98
C ASN A 177 26.39 -6.48 3.07
N LEU A 178 27.34 -6.28 2.16
CA LEU A 178 27.29 -5.20 1.19
C LEU A 178 26.12 -5.40 0.22
N GLU A 179 25.97 -6.60 -0.36
CA GLU A 179 24.86 -6.87 -1.27
C GLU A 179 23.50 -6.77 -0.57
N MET A 180 23.35 -7.38 0.62
CA MET A 180 22.10 -7.27 1.38
C MET A 180 21.81 -5.83 1.82
N GLY A 181 22.85 -5.04 2.12
CA GLY A 181 22.75 -3.61 2.36
C GLY A 181 22.22 -2.85 1.14
N SER A 182 22.77 -3.10 -0.05
CA SER A 182 22.30 -2.49 -1.30
C SER A 182 20.84 -2.84 -1.61
N ARG A 183 20.44 -4.11 -1.41
CA ARG A 183 19.04 -4.54 -1.57
C ARG A 183 18.11 -3.80 -0.60
N ALA A 184 18.49 -3.73 0.67
CA ALA A 184 17.75 -3.00 1.69
C ALA A 184 17.62 -1.51 1.34
N TRP A 185 18.69 -0.88 0.84
CA TRP A 185 18.70 0.52 0.44
C TRP A 185 17.71 0.79 -0.70
N VAL A 186 17.73 -0.02 -1.75
CA VAL A 186 16.78 0.06 -2.87
C VAL A 186 15.32 -0.07 -2.40
N ILE A 187 15.05 -1.00 -1.47
CA ILE A 187 13.71 -1.16 -0.90
C ILE A 187 13.30 0.10 -0.15
N MET A 188 14.19 0.69 0.65
CA MET A 188 13.91 1.92 1.39
C MET A 188 13.61 3.10 0.45
N CYS A 189 14.41 3.29 -0.60
CA CYS A 189 14.16 4.32 -1.61
C CYS A 189 12.79 4.12 -2.27
N ALA A 190 12.51 2.93 -2.78
CA ALA A 190 11.25 2.65 -3.46
C ALA A 190 10.04 2.85 -2.53
N TRP A 191 10.11 2.40 -1.27
CA TRP A 191 9.00 2.56 -0.32
C TRP A 191 8.82 3.98 0.17
N ASP A 192 9.90 4.72 0.42
CA ASP A 192 9.80 6.12 0.83
C ASP A 192 9.13 6.97 -0.27
N TRP A 193 9.52 6.73 -1.53
CA TRP A 193 8.86 7.36 -2.67
C TRP A 193 7.38 6.97 -2.80
N GLN A 194 7.05 5.69 -2.66
CA GLN A 194 5.65 5.22 -2.71
C GLN A 194 4.79 5.82 -1.59
N LEU A 195 5.30 5.79 -0.36
CA LEU A 195 4.59 6.34 0.81
C LEU A 195 4.40 7.85 0.66
N GLY A 196 5.42 8.58 0.19
CA GLY A 196 5.30 10.02 -0.08
C GLY A 196 4.21 10.35 -1.10
N ASN A 197 4.09 9.56 -2.17
CA ASN A 197 3.02 9.73 -3.16
C ASN A 197 1.63 9.38 -2.61
N MET A 198 1.51 8.43 -1.67
CA MET A 198 0.23 7.99 -1.11
C MET A 198 -0.29 8.89 0.02
N THR A 199 0.58 9.31 0.93
CA THR A 199 0.17 9.95 2.19
C THR A 199 0.39 11.45 2.20
N SER A 200 0.87 12.04 1.09
CA SER A 200 1.26 13.46 1.00
C SER A 200 2.28 13.92 2.05
N HIS A 201 2.96 12.98 2.72
CA HIS A 201 4.04 13.30 3.65
C HIS A 201 5.33 13.60 2.89
N PRO A 202 6.20 14.49 3.43
CA PRO A 202 7.55 14.64 2.91
C PRO A 202 8.30 13.31 2.92
N LEU A 203 9.17 13.12 1.92
CA LEU A 203 10.08 11.98 1.86
C LEU A 203 10.98 11.94 3.09
N ILE A 204 11.29 10.74 3.58
CA ILE A 204 12.27 10.50 4.65
C ILE A 204 13.68 10.79 4.12
N LEU A 205 13.98 10.28 2.93
CA LEU A 205 15.24 10.44 2.24
C LEU A 205 15.26 11.75 1.45
N GLN A 206 16.43 12.38 1.42
CA GLN A 206 16.68 13.55 0.57
C GLN A 206 16.85 13.12 -0.89
N SER A 207 16.46 13.98 -1.85
CA SER A 207 16.44 13.63 -3.28
C SER A 207 17.81 13.22 -3.85
N ASN A 208 18.92 13.74 -3.31
CA ASN A 208 20.28 13.34 -3.68
C ASN A 208 20.65 11.91 -3.21
N LEU A 209 19.96 11.38 -2.19
CA LEU A 209 20.22 10.04 -1.62
C LEU A 209 19.45 8.93 -2.33
N TYR A 210 18.58 9.27 -3.28
CA TYR A 210 17.83 8.29 -4.08
C TYR A 210 18.67 7.64 -5.18
N TYR A 211 19.89 8.12 -5.44
CA TYR A 211 20.78 7.43 -6.37
C TYR A 211 21.32 6.16 -5.71
N ALA A 212 20.79 5.00 -6.12
CA ALA A 212 21.27 3.70 -5.71
C ALA A 212 21.75 2.95 -6.95
N LYS A 213 23.00 2.48 -6.94
CA LYS A 213 23.42 1.47 -7.91
C LYS A 213 22.55 0.23 -7.69
N PRO A 214 21.96 -0.37 -8.74
CA PRO A 214 21.20 -1.60 -8.59
C PRO A 214 22.05 -2.66 -7.88
N PRO A 215 21.47 -3.43 -6.94
CA PRO A 215 22.19 -4.53 -6.31
C PRO A 215 22.73 -5.48 -7.37
N GLY A 216 23.92 -6.02 -7.16
CA GLY A 216 24.44 -7.09 -7.99
C GLY A 216 23.53 -8.32 -7.94
N ILE A 217 23.58 -9.16 -8.98
CA ILE A 217 22.85 -10.44 -9.05
C ILE A 217 23.70 -11.57 -8.40
N LEU A 218 24.77 -11.24 -7.69
CA LEU A 218 25.83 -12.20 -7.30
C LEU A 218 25.32 -13.27 -6.32
N LEU A 219 24.39 -12.96 -5.41
CA LEU A 219 23.77 -13.98 -4.54
C LEU A 219 22.75 -14.87 -5.25
N ASP A 220 22.21 -14.44 -6.39
CA ASP A 220 21.13 -15.13 -7.07
C ASP A 220 21.62 -15.90 -8.32
N GLU A 221 22.93 -16.07 -8.52
CA GLU A 221 23.54 -16.79 -9.65
C GLU A 221 23.08 -18.26 -9.77
N GLU A 222 22.58 -18.85 -8.67
CA GLU A 222 22.03 -20.21 -8.65
C GLU A 222 20.63 -20.30 -9.29
N LEU A 223 19.96 -19.16 -9.53
CA LEU A 223 18.70 -19.14 -10.26
C LEU A 223 18.96 -19.50 -11.74
N LYS A 224 18.11 -20.35 -12.31
CA LYS A 224 18.23 -20.77 -13.72
C LYS A 224 18.12 -19.55 -14.64
N GLU A 225 19.16 -19.25 -15.41
CA GLU A 225 19.06 -18.28 -16.50
C GLU A 225 17.98 -18.72 -17.52
N PRO A 226 17.08 -17.81 -17.99
CA PRO A 226 17.15 -16.34 -17.92
C PRO A 226 16.20 -15.69 -16.89
N LEU A 227 16.16 -16.16 -15.64
CA LEU A 227 15.25 -15.61 -14.63
C LEU A 227 15.70 -14.24 -14.11
N PRO A 228 14.78 -13.27 -13.98
CA PRO A 228 15.09 -12.07 -13.23
C PRO A 228 15.31 -12.42 -11.75
N SER A 229 16.31 -11.78 -11.11
CA SER A 229 16.43 -11.83 -9.65
C SER A 229 15.11 -11.39 -8.99
N PRO A 230 14.65 -12.06 -7.92
CA PRO A 230 13.44 -11.66 -7.21
C PRO A 230 13.49 -10.23 -6.65
N GLY A 231 14.68 -9.65 -6.47
CA GLY A 231 14.85 -8.24 -6.06
C GLY A 231 14.77 -7.23 -7.22
N LEU A 232 14.74 -7.68 -8.48
CA LEU A 232 14.87 -6.79 -9.65
C LEU A 232 13.73 -5.76 -9.72
N PHE A 233 12.49 -6.17 -9.45
CA PHE A 233 11.35 -5.26 -9.56
C PHE A 233 11.45 -4.07 -8.58
N MET A 234 12.04 -4.25 -7.39
CA MET A 234 12.28 -3.14 -6.45
C MET A 234 13.35 -2.18 -6.97
N SER A 235 14.37 -2.72 -7.63
CA SER A 235 15.40 -1.90 -8.29
C SER A 235 14.80 -1.05 -9.40
N LEU A 236 13.92 -1.62 -10.20
CA LEU A 236 13.20 -0.91 -11.26
C LEU A 236 12.26 0.17 -10.70
N GLN A 237 11.59 -0.08 -9.57
CA GLN A 237 10.76 0.93 -8.89
C GLN A 237 11.60 2.06 -8.31
N SER A 238 12.73 1.74 -7.68
CA SER A 238 13.66 2.74 -7.17
C SER A 238 14.22 3.59 -8.30
N GLU A 239 14.68 2.97 -9.40
CA GLU A 239 15.20 3.68 -10.59
C GLU A 239 14.22 4.74 -11.08
N LEU A 240 12.94 4.38 -11.23
CA LEU A 240 11.90 5.31 -11.66
C LEU A 240 11.73 6.48 -10.69
N GLY A 241 11.60 6.19 -9.39
CA GLY A 241 11.45 7.21 -8.35
C GLY A 241 12.65 8.16 -8.32
N SER A 242 13.86 7.63 -8.43
CA SER A 242 15.10 8.41 -8.46
C SER A 242 15.19 9.29 -9.70
N ALA A 243 14.88 8.78 -10.88
CA ALA A 243 14.90 9.57 -12.13
C ALA A 243 13.93 10.76 -12.08
N LEU A 244 12.75 10.55 -11.52
CA LEU A 244 11.74 11.61 -11.33
C LEU A 244 12.19 12.62 -10.27
N LEU A 245 12.71 12.17 -9.12
CA LEU A 245 13.19 13.08 -8.07
C LEU A 245 14.42 13.88 -8.50
N GLN A 246 15.32 13.32 -9.30
CA GLN A 246 16.44 14.07 -9.88
C GLN A 246 15.95 15.15 -10.86
N SER A 247 14.86 14.89 -11.57
CA SER A 247 14.32 15.80 -12.58
C SER A 247 13.50 16.95 -12.00
N PHE A 248 12.79 16.71 -10.88
CA PHE A 248 11.83 17.66 -10.29
C PHE A 248 12.14 18.08 -8.85
N GLY A 249 13.12 17.45 -8.19
CA GLY A 249 13.61 17.77 -6.85
C GLY A 249 12.70 17.30 -5.69
N ARG A 250 11.38 17.46 -5.83
CA ARG A 250 10.38 17.08 -4.83
C ARG A 250 9.09 16.58 -5.48
N LEU A 251 8.28 15.85 -4.71
CA LEU A 251 6.92 15.52 -5.09
C LEU A 251 6.08 16.81 -5.12
N ARG A 252 5.49 17.14 -6.27
CA ARG A 252 4.60 18.29 -6.46
C ARG A 252 3.63 18.03 -7.61
N PRO A 253 2.44 18.66 -7.62
CA PRO A 253 1.61 18.72 -8.81
C PRO A 253 2.38 19.38 -9.97
N LEU A 254 2.18 18.86 -11.18
CA LEU A 254 2.74 19.44 -12.40
C LEU A 254 1.61 20.14 -13.17
N GLU A 255 1.73 21.45 -13.31
CA GLU A 255 0.74 22.30 -13.99
C GLU A 255 1.22 22.73 -15.39
N GLU A 256 2.54 22.81 -15.57
CA GLU A 256 3.18 23.23 -16.82
C GLU A 256 3.28 22.07 -17.82
N MET A 257 2.85 22.31 -19.06
CA MET A 257 2.83 21.28 -20.11
C MET A 257 4.22 20.72 -20.45
N GLU A 258 5.26 21.55 -20.33
CA GLU A 258 6.63 21.10 -20.56
C GLU A 258 7.10 20.13 -19.46
N ASP A 259 6.75 20.41 -18.20
CA ASP A 259 7.04 19.53 -17.07
C ASP A 259 6.29 18.19 -17.23
N VAL A 260 5.03 18.23 -17.67
CA VAL A 260 4.20 17.04 -17.95
C VAL A 260 4.81 16.17 -19.05
N ARG A 261 5.26 16.80 -20.14
CA ARG A 261 5.94 16.11 -21.25
C ARG A 261 7.26 15.50 -20.79
N LYS A 262 8.08 16.26 -20.06
CA LYS A 262 9.34 15.78 -19.50
C LYS A 262 9.13 14.59 -18.56
N HIS A 263 8.14 14.66 -17.68
CA HIS A 263 7.77 13.57 -16.78
C HIS A 263 7.37 12.33 -17.58
N SER A 264 6.46 12.48 -18.53
CA SER A 264 5.97 11.36 -19.36
C SER A 264 7.12 10.70 -20.12
N ASN A 265 8.03 11.48 -20.70
CA ASN A 265 9.21 10.95 -21.39
C ASN A 265 10.12 10.12 -20.48
N ILE A 266 10.30 10.53 -19.21
CA ILE A 266 11.10 9.76 -18.24
C ILE A 266 10.45 8.40 -17.99
N VAL A 267 9.14 8.39 -17.70
CA VAL A 267 8.40 7.17 -17.39
C VAL A 267 8.33 6.24 -18.60
N GLU A 268 8.07 6.77 -19.80
CA GLU A 268 8.02 5.97 -21.02
C GLU A 268 9.39 5.39 -21.40
N SER A 269 10.46 6.19 -21.24
CA SER A 269 11.83 5.70 -21.47
C SER A 269 12.21 4.58 -20.51
N TRP A 270 11.81 4.70 -19.24
CA TRP A 270 11.96 3.63 -18.24
C TRP A 270 11.15 2.39 -18.64
N ALA A 271 9.87 2.56 -19.00
CA ALA A 271 9.00 1.47 -19.39
C ALA A 271 9.52 0.68 -20.60
N ALA A 272 10.15 1.37 -21.57
CA ALA A 272 10.72 0.77 -22.76
C ALA A 272 11.96 -0.11 -22.48
N ARG A 273 12.62 0.05 -21.33
CA ARG A 273 13.79 -0.73 -20.91
C ARG A 273 13.46 -1.90 -19.98
N LEU A 274 12.18 -2.08 -19.63
CA LEU A 274 11.79 -3.14 -18.72
C LEU A 274 12.09 -4.52 -19.34
N PRO A 275 12.44 -5.54 -18.53
CA PRO A 275 12.52 -6.91 -19.00
C PRO A 275 11.16 -7.42 -19.51
N PRO A 276 11.12 -8.43 -20.41
CA PRO A 276 9.88 -8.93 -21.00
C PRO A 276 8.81 -9.37 -19.98
N GLN A 277 9.23 -9.95 -18.86
CA GLN A 277 8.33 -10.41 -17.78
C GLN A 277 7.64 -9.23 -17.07
N PHE A 278 8.21 -8.04 -17.19
CA PHE A 278 7.83 -6.82 -16.49
C PHE A 278 7.28 -5.73 -17.42
N PHE A 279 7.13 -5.99 -18.72
CA PHE A 279 6.52 -5.03 -19.63
C PHE A 279 5.15 -4.56 -19.12
N LEU A 280 4.91 -3.25 -19.21
CA LEU A 280 3.62 -2.67 -18.80
C LEU A 280 2.47 -3.13 -19.70
N ARG A 281 2.79 -3.56 -20.92
CA ARG A 281 1.84 -4.02 -21.94
C ARG A 281 2.29 -5.39 -22.43
N ASN A 282 1.36 -6.36 -22.51
CA ASN A 282 1.64 -7.72 -22.95
C ASN A 282 2.91 -8.34 -22.32
N PRO A 283 3.03 -8.37 -20.98
CA PRO A 283 4.17 -8.98 -20.32
C PRO A 283 4.24 -10.47 -20.62
N ASP A 284 5.45 -11.01 -20.70
CA ASP A 284 5.68 -12.44 -20.78
C ASP A 284 5.25 -13.12 -19.48
N THR A 285 4.28 -14.04 -19.59
CA THR A 285 3.74 -14.83 -18.48
C THR A 285 4.16 -16.30 -18.54
N GLY A 286 5.05 -16.69 -19.46
CA GLY A 286 5.45 -18.08 -19.68
C GLY A 286 6.10 -18.74 -18.45
N LEU A 287 6.61 -17.95 -17.50
CA LEU A 287 7.27 -18.40 -16.28
C LEU A 287 6.38 -18.34 -15.03
N ASP A 288 5.10 -17.95 -15.17
CA ASP A 288 4.21 -17.77 -14.01
C ASP A 288 3.93 -19.06 -13.24
N GLU A 289 3.95 -20.21 -13.93
CA GLU A 289 3.72 -21.53 -13.30
C GLU A 289 4.90 -21.97 -12.44
N ASP A 290 6.11 -21.72 -12.93
CA ASP A 290 7.35 -22.07 -12.23
C ASP A 290 7.67 -21.08 -11.09
N TYR A 291 7.27 -19.81 -11.25
CA TYR A 291 7.63 -18.72 -10.34
C TYR A 291 6.39 -17.88 -9.95
N SER A 292 5.64 -18.38 -8.96
CA SER A 292 4.39 -17.77 -8.49
C SER A 292 4.51 -16.31 -8.04
N TRP A 293 5.70 -15.88 -7.61
CA TRP A 293 5.99 -14.51 -7.19
C TRP A 293 6.08 -13.51 -8.35
N LEU A 294 6.41 -13.94 -9.58
CA LEU A 294 6.52 -13.05 -10.74
C LEU A 294 5.22 -12.29 -10.99
N ARG A 295 4.09 -12.97 -10.79
CA ARG A 295 2.76 -12.38 -10.99
C ARG A 295 2.54 -11.19 -10.05
N PHE A 296 2.84 -11.33 -8.76
CA PHE A 296 2.72 -10.25 -7.78
C PHE A 296 3.65 -9.08 -8.12
N GLN A 297 4.92 -9.37 -8.44
CA GLN A 297 5.91 -8.34 -8.76
C GLN A 297 5.55 -7.57 -10.02
N ARG A 298 5.08 -8.27 -11.06
CA ARG A 298 4.58 -7.67 -12.31
C ARG A 298 3.38 -6.77 -12.05
N PHE A 299 2.39 -7.21 -11.26
CA PHE A 299 1.27 -6.36 -10.88
C PHE A 299 1.73 -5.12 -10.13
N SER A 300 2.62 -5.29 -9.14
CA SER A 300 3.17 -4.19 -8.35
C SER A 300 3.91 -3.16 -9.22
N LEU A 301 4.72 -3.61 -10.17
CA LEU A 301 5.45 -2.73 -11.09
C LEU A 301 4.50 -2.06 -12.09
N THR A 302 3.51 -2.79 -12.62
CA THR A 302 2.54 -2.21 -13.56
C THR A 302 1.68 -1.14 -12.88
N MET A 303 1.25 -1.39 -11.65
CA MET A 303 0.53 -0.42 -10.82
C MET A 303 1.36 0.86 -10.67
N MET A 304 2.64 0.73 -10.31
CA MET A 304 3.54 1.88 -10.15
C MET A 304 3.79 2.64 -11.47
N GLY A 305 4.04 1.92 -12.56
CA GLY A 305 4.27 2.54 -13.87
C GLY A 305 3.04 3.29 -14.39
N THR A 306 1.87 2.68 -14.31
CA THR A 306 0.60 3.31 -14.75
C THR A 306 0.21 4.49 -13.86
N LEU A 307 0.42 4.40 -12.53
CA LEU A 307 0.23 5.54 -11.63
C LEU A 307 1.19 6.69 -11.97
N SER A 308 2.45 6.39 -12.32
CA SER A 308 3.43 7.41 -12.71
C SER A 308 3.08 8.12 -14.00
N LEU A 309 2.41 7.45 -14.94
CA LEU A 309 1.90 8.05 -16.18
C LEU A 309 0.64 8.89 -15.93
N LEU A 310 -0.20 8.48 -14.97
CA LEU A 310 -1.39 9.24 -14.58
C LEU A 310 -1.07 10.49 -13.75
N SER A 311 -0.08 10.40 -12.83
CA SER A 311 0.27 11.44 -11.87
C SER A 311 0.43 12.86 -12.47
N PRO A 312 1.20 13.08 -13.55
CA PRO A 312 1.36 14.41 -14.13
C PRO A 312 0.09 14.93 -14.83
N LEU A 313 -0.86 14.04 -15.15
CA LEU A 313 -2.11 14.39 -15.86
C LEU A 313 -3.24 14.73 -14.90
N ARG A 314 -3.09 14.46 -13.59
CA ARG A 314 -4.14 14.70 -12.57
C ARG A 314 -4.63 16.15 -12.58
N TYR A 315 -3.73 17.11 -12.73
CA TYR A 315 -4.09 18.54 -12.76
C TYR A 315 -5.13 18.84 -13.85
N PHE A 316 -4.97 18.28 -15.05
CA PHE A 316 -5.87 18.50 -16.18
C PHE A 316 -7.22 17.78 -16.06
N LEU A 317 -7.36 16.90 -15.05
CA LEU A 317 -8.62 16.24 -14.71
C LEU A 317 -9.40 16.98 -13.63
N ILE A 318 -8.81 17.93 -12.92
CA ILE A 318 -9.46 18.60 -11.76
C ILE A 318 -9.72 20.09 -11.99
N ILE A 319 -9.30 20.61 -13.15
CA ILE A 319 -9.56 21.99 -13.57
C ILE A 319 -10.83 22.07 -14.43
N PRO A 320 -11.62 23.16 -14.35
CA PRO A 320 -12.76 23.35 -15.22
C PRO A 320 -12.36 23.45 -16.69
N LEU A 321 -12.89 22.56 -17.53
CA LEU A 321 -12.65 22.53 -18.98
C LEU A 321 -13.97 22.57 -19.76
N SER A 322 -13.93 23.23 -20.92
CA SER A 322 -15.04 23.31 -21.87
C SER A 322 -14.54 23.04 -23.29
N THR A 323 -15.45 22.88 -24.24
CA THR A 323 -15.09 22.74 -25.66
C THR A 323 -14.33 23.94 -26.24
N GLY A 324 -14.39 25.10 -25.57
CA GLY A 324 -13.62 26.30 -25.91
C GLY A 324 -12.24 26.41 -25.25
N SER A 325 -11.87 25.46 -24.39
CA SER A 325 -10.55 25.42 -23.76
C SER A 325 -9.44 25.13 -24.80
N LEU A 326 -8.18 25.37 -24.41
CA LEU A 326 -7.02 25.12 -25.28
C LEU A 326 -6.99 23.65 -25.72
N ALA A 327 -6.78 23.41 -27.01
CA ALA A 327 -6.77 22.06 -27.59
C ALA A 327 -5.76 21.11 -26.91
N GLU A 328 -4.60 21.64 -26.49
CA GLU A 328 -3.60 20.88 -25.74
C GLU A 328 -4.11 20.44 -24.36
N TYR A 329 -4.89 21.27 -23.67
CA TYR A 329 -5.47 20.91 -22.36
C TYR A 329 -6.53 19.82 -22.53
N LEU A 330 -7.33 19.89 -23.58
CA LEU A 330 -8.31 18.84 -23.92
C LEU A 330 -7.61 17.52 -24.30
N HIS A 331 -6.44 17.60 -24.94
CA HIS A 331 -5.62 16.42 -25.22
C HIS A 331 -5.07 15.79 -23.94
N LEU A 332 -4.52 16.60 -23.03
CA LEU A 332 -4.04 16.11 -21.72
C LEU A 332 -5.16 15.56 -20.84
N GLN A 333 -6.37 16.15 -20.89
CA GLN A 333 -7.56 15.60 -20.23
C GLN A 333 -7.92 14.23 -20.81
N ARG A 334 -7.86 14.07 -22.13
CA ARG A 334 -8.10 12.78 -22.81
C ARG A 334 -7.08 11.73 -22.34
N ASP A 335 -5.81 12.07 -22.36
CA ASP A 335 -4.74 11.15 -21.98
C ASP A 335 -4.82 10.79 -20.49
N GLY A 336 -5.13 11.76 -19.63
CA GLY A 336 -5.35 11.54 -18.20
C GLY A 336 -6.52 10.59 -17.95
N THR A 337 -7.62 10.78 -18.67
CA THR A 337 -8.79 9.89 -18.59
C THR A 337 -8.43 8.47 -19.03
N LEU A 338 -7.67 8.33 -20.12
CA LEU A 338 -7.25 7.04 -20.64
C LEU A 338 -6.35 6.31 -19.64
N TRP A 339 -5.35 7.00 -19.08
CA TRP A 339 -4.46 6.40 -18.08
C TRP A 339 -5.17 6.07 -16.77
N ALA A 340 -6.15 6.88 -16.35
CA ALA A 340 -6.99 6.58 -15.19
C ALA A 340 -7.78 5.27 -15.39
N LEU A 341 -8.41 5.10 -16.55
CA LEU A 341 -9.15 3.88 -16.90
C LEU A 341 -8.22 2.65 -16.98
N ARG A 342 -7.05 2.78 -17.61
CA ARG A 342 -6.05 1.71 -17.69
C ARG A 342 -5.51 1.32 -16.31
N HIS A 343 -5.25 2.30 -15.45
CA HIS A 343 -4.82 2.07 -14.07
C HIS A 343 -5.90 1.34 -13.26
N LEU A 344 -7.16 1.79 -13.34
CA LEU A 344 -8.28 1.07 -12.70
C LEU A 344 -8.39 -0.36 -13.21
N ASN A 345 -8.36 -0.59 -14.52
CA ASN A 345 -8.45 -1.95 -15.07
C ASN A 345 -7.37 -2.86 -14.48
N ARG A 346 -6.14 -2.34 -14.35
CA ARG A 346 -5.04 -3.09 -13.75
C ARG A 346 -5.23 -3.34 -12.25
N LEU A 347 -5.75 -2.36 -11.50
CA LEU A 347 -6.07 -2.53 -10.08
C LEU A 347 -7.15 -3.59 -9.87
N PHE A 348 -8.17 -3.66 -10.72
CA PHE A 348 -9.21 -4.70 -10.64
C PHE A 348 -8.63 -6.10 -10.88
N GLN A 349 -7.80 -6.25 -11.93
CA GLN A 349 -7.09 -7.51 -12.18
C GLN A 349 -6.21 -7.90 -10.98
N PHE A 350 -5.50 -6.93 -10.41
CA PHE A 350 -4.66 -7.19 -9.25
C PHE A 350 -5.50 -7.56 -8.01
N LEU A 351 -6.63 -6.90 -7.80
CA LEU A 351 -7.53 -7.19 -6.70
C LEU A 351 -8.07 -8.63 -6.76
N ARG A 352 -8.45 -9.12 -7.96
CA ARG A 352 -8.90 -10.52 -8.15
C ARG A 352 -7.81 -11.53 -7.84
N PHE A 353 -6.55 -11.18 -8.12
CA PHE A 353 -5.41 -12.01 -7.78
C PHE A 353 -5.09 -11.99 -6.28
N ALA A 354 -5.13 -10.80 -5.67
CA ALA A 354 -4.74 -10.57 -4.29
C ALA A 354 -5.83 -11.05 -3.30
N PHE A 355 -7.08 -10.66 -3.50
CA PHE A 355 -8.15 -10.94 -2.54
C PHE A 355 -8.70 -12.37 -2.69
N PRO A 356 -9.03 -13.10 -1.59
CA PRO A 356 -8.86 -12.73 -0.18
C PRO A 356 -7.50 -13.15 0.41
N ARG A 357 -6.60 -13.70 -0.39
CA ARG A 357 -5.40 -14.43 0.07
C ARG A 357 -4.23 -13.54 0.46
N ASP A 358 -4.27 -12.27 0.04
CA ASP A 358 -3.15 -11.35 0.10
C ASP A 358 -3.55 -10.06 0.81
N ALA A 359 -2.86 -9.72 1.89
CA ALA A 359 -3.10 -8.53 2.69
C ALA A 359 -2.81 -7.21 1.94
N THR A 360 -2.13 -7.22 0.78
CA THR A 360 -1.92 -5.98 -0.01
C THR A 360 -3.21 -5.42 -0.64
N TYR A 361 -4.32 -6.14 -0.57
CA TYR A 361 -5.60 -5.69 -1.13
C TYR A 361 -6.07 -4.34 -0.59
N HIS A 362 -5.73 -3.98 0.65
CA HIS A 362 -6.07 -2.67 1.22
C HIS A 362 -5.45 -1.51 0.44
N THR A 363 -4.18 -1.64 0.04
CA THR A 363 -3.50 -0.65 -0.81
C THR A 363 -4.15 -0.58 -2.20
N ILE A 364 -4.55 -1.72 -2.76
CA ILE A 364 -5.25 -1.76 -4.05
C ILE A 364 -6.60 -1.04 -3.96
N LEU A 365 -7.37 -1.26 -2.88
CA LEU A 365 -8.65 -0.59 -2.65
C LEU A 365 -8.51 0.92 -2.50
N PHE A 366 -7.45 1.38 -1.83
CA PHE A 366 -7.14 2.80 -1.73
C PHE A 366 -6.96 3.43 -3.13
N PHE A 367 -6.17 2.80 -4.01
CA PHE A 367 -5.97 3.34 -5.36
C PHE A 367 -7.22 3.23 -6.25
N ILE A 368 -8.04 2.19 -6.08
CA ILE A 368 -9.35 2.09 -6.75
C ILE A 368 -10.23 3.29 -6.35
N PHE A 369 -10.27 3.62 -5.06
CA PHE A 369 -10.98 4.79 -4.57
C PHE A 369 -10.39 6.10 -5.12
N ASP A 370 -9.09 6.33 -4.98
CA ASP A 370 -8.43 7.56 -5.43
C ASP A 370 -8.68 7.87 -6.90
N VAL A 371 -8.49 6.88 -7.78
CA VAL A 371 -8.68 7.08 -9.22
C VAL A 371 -10.16 7.20 -9.59
N SER A 372 -11.06 6.55 -8.85
CA SER A 372 -12.52 6.75 -9.04
C SER A 372 -12.95 8.17 -8.67
N VAL A 373 -12.43 8.71 -7.57
CA VAL A 373 -12.68 10.10 -7.16
C VAL A 373 -12.12 11.08 -8.20
N LEU A 374 -10.93 10.81 -8.73
CA LEU A 374 -10.32 11.60 -9.81
C LEU A 374 -11.19 11.60 -11.09
N LEU A 375 -11.72 10.44 -11.50
CA LEU A 375 -12.63 10.36 -12.64
C LEU A 375 -13.96 11.10 -12.39
N CYS A 376 -14.51 11.01 -11.17
CA CYS A 376 -15.66 11.81 -10.79
C CYS A 376 -15.38 13.31 -10.87
N SER A 377 -14.20 13.73 -10.39
CA SER A 377 -13.75 15.13 -10.49
C SER A 377 -13.68 15.59 -11.94
N ALA A 378 -13.07 14.79 -12.83
CA ALA A 378 -13.02 15.07 -14.27
C ALA A 378 -14.40 15.28 -14.88
N MET A 379 -15.38 14.44 -14.52
CA MET A 379 -16.75 14.59 -15.01
C MET A 379 -17.48 15.81 -14.42
N ILE A 380 -17.19 16.18 -13.17
CA ILE A 380 -17.76 17.37 -12.51
C ILE A 380 -17.21 18.67 -13.10
N HIS A 381 -15.92 18.69 -13.44
CA HIS A 381 -15.24 19.86 -14.01
C HIS A 381 -15.36 19.98 -15.53
N ASP A 382 -15.95 19.00 -16.21
CA ASP A 382 -16.28 19.05 -17.63
C ASP A 382 -17.58 19.84 -17.88
N ILE A 383 -17.43 21.13 -18.14
CA ILE A 383 -18.51 22.14 -18.21
C ILE A 383 -19.56 21.78 -19.27
N ASP A 384 -19.13 21.23 -20.40
CA ASP A 384 -19.99 20.94 -21.54
C ASP A 384 -20.41 19.46 -21.62
N SER A 385 -20.02 18.62 -20.65
CA SER A 385 -20.21 17.16 -20.68
C SER A 385 -19.58 16.48 -21.91
N SER A 386 -18.47 17.07 -22.40
CA SER A 386 -17.75 16.70 -23.61
C SER A 386 -16.53 15.79 -23.37
N MET A 387 -16.27 15.43 -22.11
CA MET A 387 -15.14 14.61 -21.68
C MET A 387 -15.08 13.30 -22.48
N PRO A 388 -13.92 12.92 -23.01
CA PRO A 388 -13.75 11.68 -23.75
C PRO A 388 -13.96 10.48 -22.82
N MET A 389 -14.47 9.37 -23.37
CA MET A 389 -14.67 8.10 -22.63
C MET A 389 -15.55 8.21 -21.38
N ARG A 390 -16.40 9.24 -21.28
CA ARG A 390 -17.28 9.47 -20.13
C ARG A 390 -18.10 8.25 -19.72
N GLU A 391 -18.72 7.55 -20.68
CA GLU A 391 -19.50 6.33 -20.42
C GLU A 391 -18.65 5.19 -19.83
N LEU A 392 -17.40 5.06 -20.27
CA LEU A 392 -16.47 4.07 -19.73
C LEU A 392 -16.00 4.46 -18.33
N ALA A 393 -15.80 5.75 -18.07
CA ALA A 393 -15.48 6.28 -16.75
C ALA A 393 -16.64 6.03 -15.76
N LEU A 394 -17.90 6.25 -16.16
CA LEU A 394 -19.08 5.90 -15.35
C LEU A 394 -19.07 4.42 -14.98
N LYS A 395 -18.88 3.53 -15.97
CA LYS A 395 -18.80 2.08 -15.73
C LYS A 395 -17.66 1.69 -14.78
N ALA A 396 -16.50 2.36 -14.88
CA ALA A 396 -15.37 2.11 -13.99
C ALA A 396 -15.67 2.54 -12.55
N VAL A 397 -16.35 3.68 -12.36
CA VAL A 397 -16.79 4.14 -11.04
C VAL A 397 -17.87 3.22 -10.46
N ASP A 398 -18.83 2.78 -11.27
CA ASP A 398 -19.84 1.78 -10.88
C ASP A 398 -19.19 0.47 -10.41
N GLY A 399 -18.22 -0.05 -11.17
CA GLY A 399 -17.46 -1.22 -10.78
C GLY A 399 -16.72 -1.03 -9.46
N SER A 400 -16.19 0.18 -9.23
CA SER A 400 -15.45 0.54 -8.02
C SER A 400 -16.35 0.60 -6.80
N LEU A 401 -17.55 1.18 -6.95
CA LEU A 401 -18.61 1.12 -5.93
C LEU A 401 -19.06 -0.32 -5.66
N GLY A 402 -19.16 -1.15 -6.71
CA GLY A 402 -19.44 -2.58 -6.60
C GLY A 402 -18.43 -3.31 -5.71
N VAL A 403 -17.14 -3.14 -6.01
CA VAL A 403 -16.03 -3.68 -5.20
C VAL A 403 -16.12 -3.24 -3.74
N MET A 404 -16.28 -1.94 -3.49
CA MET A 404 -16.33 -1.42 -2.13
C MET A 404 -17.53 -1.94 -1.36
N ARG A 405 -18.69 -2.07 -2.01
CA ARG A 405 -19.90 -2.67 -1.43
C ARG A 405 -19.71 -4.15 -1.13
N THR A 406 -19.10 -4.92 -2.03
CA THR A 406 -18.81 -6.35 -1.80
C THR A 406 -17.87 -6.54 -0.61
N LEU A 407 -16.93 -5.62 -0.41
CA LEU A 407 -15.88 -5.74 0.61
C LEU A 407 -16.16 -4.99 1.92
N GLU A 408 -17.29 -4.27 2.04
CA GLU A 408 -17.60 -3.44 3.21
C GLU A 408 -17.69 -4.22 4.53
N HIS A 409 -17.98 -5.52 4.46
CA HIS A 409 -18.06 -6.41 5.61
C HIS A 409 -16.70 -7.00 6.01
N HIS A 410 -15.67 -6.89 5.15
CA HIS A 410 -14.34 -7.44 5.39
C HIS A 410 -13.39 -6.44 6.05
N SER A 411 -13.61 -5.13 5.90
CA SER A 411 -12.75 -4.08 6.46
C SER A 411 -13.48 -2.73 6.57
N PRO A 412 -13.13 -1.87 7.54
CA PRO A 412 -13.70 -0.52 7.65
C PRO A 412 -13.38 0.38 6.44
N ILE A 413 -12.26 0.15 5.74
CA ILE A 413 -11.83 0.97 4.59
C ILE A 413 -12.89 0.99 3.48
N PRO A 414 -13.26 -0.15 2.85
CA PRO A 414 -14.24 -0.16 1.76
C PRO A 414 -15.60 0.42 2.18
N LYS A 415 -16.02 0.27 3.44
CA LYS A 415 -17.26 0.88 3.94
C LYS A 415 -17.21 2.41 3.92
N HIS A 416 -16.11 3.01 4.38
CA HIS A 416 -15.95 4.47 4.36
C HIS A 416 -15.78 4.99 2.93
N SER A 417 -14.93 4.32 2.13
CA SER A 417 -14.72 4.64 0.72
C SER A 417 -16.02 4.57 -0.08
N TYR A 418 -16.87 3.56 0.14
CA TYR A 418 -18.17 3.42 -0.52
C TYR A 418 -19.06 4.63 -0.25
N LYS A 419 -19.24 5.00 1.03
CA LYS A 419 -20.11 6.11 1.43
C LYS A 419 -19.69 7.44 0.83
N ILE A 420 -18.38 7.67 0.75
CA ILE A 420 -17.82 8.91 0.19
C ILE A 420 -17.99 8.92 -1.32
N LEU A 421 -17.51 7.86 -2.00
CA LEU A 421 -17.55 7.77 -3.46
C LEU A 421 -18.99 7.79 -3.98
N SER A 422 -19.95 7.13 -3.32
CA SER A 422 -21.34 7.08 -3.77
C SER A 422 -21.98 8.45 -3.81
N ARG A 423 -21.67 9.33 -2.84
CA ARG A 423 -22.19 10.70 -2.79
C ARG A 423 -21.62 11.57 -3.90
N ILE A 424 -20.31 11.49 -4.12
CA ILE A 424 -19.65 12.22 -5.21
C ILE A 424 -20.24 11.74 -6.55
N TYR A 425 -20.44 10.44 -6.70
CA TYR A 425 -20.98 9.85 -7.91
C TYR A 425 -22.45 10.23 -8.16
N GLU A 426 -23.28 10.33 -7.12
CA GLU A 426 -24.64 10.87 -7.24
C GLU A 426 -24.66 12.30 -7.82
N GLU A 427 -23.66 13.13 -7.51
CA GLU A 427 -23.54 14.45 -8.13
C GLU A 427 -23.22 14.36 -9.62
N VAL A 428 -22.30 13.47 -10.00
CA VAL A 428 -21.97 13.20 -11.41
C VAL A 428 -23.21 12.79 -12.21
N LEU A 429 -24.05 11.94 -11.62
CA LEU A 429 -25.29 11.46 -12.26
C LEU A 429 -26.38 12.53 -12.39
N ARG A 430 -26.30 13.63 -11.61
CA ARG A 430 -27.22 14.77 -11.71
C ARG A 430 -26.79 15.78 -12.78
N LEU A 431 -25.58 15.66 -13.33
CA LEU A 431 -25.10 16.58 -14.37
C LEU A 431 -25.88 16.37 -15.68
N PRO A 432 -26.19 17.44 -16.43
CA PRO A 432 -26.87 17.32 -17.72
C PRO A 432 -26.04 16.48 -18.69
N THR A 433 -26.65 15.51 -19.37
CA THR A 433 -25.91 14.74 -20.38
C THR A 433 -25.68 15.57 -21.65
N THR A 434 -24.74 15.13 -22.50
CA THR A 434 -24.56 15.69 -23.85
C THR A 434 -25.86 15.63 -24.66
N ASP A 435 -26.66 14.58 -24.48
CA ASP A 435 -27.94 14.43 -25.18
C ASP A 435 -29.01 15.42 -24.67
N ASP A 436 -29.00 15.74 -23.37
CA ASP A 436 -29.85 16.76 -22.78
C ASP A 436 -29.45 18.18 -23.21
N THR A 437 -28.15 18.46 -23.25
CA THR A 437 -27.62 19.75 -23.71
C THR A 437 -27.81 19.94 -25.21
N HIS A 438 -27.68 18.88 -26.03
CA HIS A 438 -28.03 18.91 -27.46
C HIS A 438 -29.53 19.04 -27.69
N ARG A 439 -30.40 18.43 -26.88
CA ARG A 439 -31.86 18.64 -26.91
C ARG A 439 -32.24 20.08 -26.54
N VAL A 440 -31.61 20.66 -25.54
CA VAL A 440 -31.83 22.06 -25.13
C VAL A 440 -31.30 23.03 -26.18
N LYS A 441 -30.14 22.75 -26.79
CA LYS A 441 -29.60 23.53 -27.93
C LYS A 441 -30.49 23.40 -29.18
N ARG A 442 -31.01 22.21 -29.51
CA ARG A 442 -31.99 22.03 -30.61
C ARG A 442 -33.28 22.83 -30.38
N ARG A 443 -33.87 22.75 -29.18
CA ARG A 443 -35.06 23.55 -28.82
C ARG A 443 -34.83 25.06 -28.89
N ARG A 444 -33.58 25.54 -28.71
CA ARG A 444 -33.21 26.96 -28.88
C ARG A 444 -32.89 27.31 -30.33
N LEU A 445 -32.38 26.37 -31.13
CA LEU A 445 -32.10 26.56 -32.56
C LEU A 445 -33.37 26.48 -33.44
N ASP A 446 -34.44 25.84 -32.98
CA ASP A 446 -35.75 25.83 -33.65
C ASP A 446 -36.40 27.24 -33.76
N HIS A 447 -35.73 28.31 -33.30
CA HIS A 447 -36.20 29.70 -33.31
C HIS A 447 -35.30 30.65 -34.14
N LEU A 448 -34.36 30.14 -34.93
CA LEU A 448 -33.55 30.92 -35.87
C LEU A 448 -33.45 30.23 -37.24
N PRO A 449 -33.51 30.97 -38.37
CA PRO A 449 -33.44 30.36 -39.69
C PRO A 449 -32.01 29.85 -40.00
N ASP A 450 -31.99 28.74 -40.72
CA ASP A 450 -30.87 27.84 -41.04
C ASP A 450 -29.49 28.49 -41.23
N ARG A 451 -28.50 27.96 -40.51
CA ARG A 451 -27.10 27.97 -40.96
C ARG A 451 -26.48 26.58 -40.82
N VAL A 452 -26.08 26.06 -41.98
CA VAL A 452 -25.30 24.83 -42.15
C VAL A 452 -23.88 25.06 -41.60
N PHE A 453 -23.45 24.23 -40.65
CA PHE A 453 -22.04 24.11 -40.27
C PHE A 453 -21.48 22.77 -40.75
N PRO A 454 -20.23 22.73 -41.26
CA PRO A 454 -19.64 21.52 -41.82
C PRO A 454 -19.24 20.54 -40.71
N ASN A 455 -19.62 19.27 -40.90
CA ASN A 455 -19.12 18.13 -40.13
C ASN A 455 -17.59 18.02 -40.28
N ARG A 456 -16.83 18.29 -39.22
CA ARG A 456 -15.50 17.69 -39.06
C ARG A 456 -15.67 16.38 -38.30
N ARG A 457 -15.61 15.27 -39.03
CA ARG A 457 -15.32 13.95 -38.43
C ARG A 457 -13.92 14.03 -37.83
N ILE A 458 -13.82 13.85 -36.52
CA ILE A 458 -12.57 13.51 -35.87
C ILE A 458 -12.24 12.08 -36.32
N GLU A 459 -11.11 11.90 -36.99
CA GLU A 459 -10.60 10.57 -37.35
C GLU A 459 -10.30 9.79 -36.06
N TYR A 460 -11.11 8.77 -35.83
CA TYR A 460 -10.88 7.74 -34.84
C TYR A 460 -9.78 6.81 -35.39
N MET A 461 -8.64 6.72 -34.70
CA MET A 461 -7.56 5.79 -35.03
C MET A 461 -7.80 4.45 -34.30
N PRO A 462 -8.23 3.37 -34.99
CA PRO A 462 -8.74 2.15 -34.34
C PRO A 462 -7.68 1.06 -34.07
N GLU A 463 -6.41 1.26 -34.45
CA GLU A 463 -5.47 0.13 -34.60
C GLU A 463 -4.45 -0.04 -33.46
N LEU A 464 -4.74 0.42 -32.23
CA LEU A 464 -3.73 0.49 -31.16
C LEU A 464 -4.14 0.02 -29.74
N ASP A 465 -5.33 -0.56 -29.54
CA ASP A 465 -5.91 -0.70 -28.18
C ASP A 465 -6.36 -2.12 -27.71
N GLU A 466 -6.23 -3.21 -28.49
CA GLU A 466 -6.81 -4.53 -28.12
C GLU A 466 -6.45 -5.07 -26.71
N PHE A 467 -5.24 -4.80 -26.20
CA PHE A 467 -4.83 -5.26 -24.86
C PHE A 467 -5.54 -4.51 -23.72
N TRP A 468 -5.82 -3.22 -23.90
CA TRP A 468 -6.50 -2.39 -22.90
C TRP A 468 -8.01 -2.35 -23.10
N ASP A 469 -8.50 -2.65 -24.30
CA ASP A 469 -9.91 -2.58 -24.68
C ASP A 469 -10.80 -3.64 -24.03
N ASN A 470 -10.22 -4.72 -23.49
CA ASN A 470 -10.93 -5.62 -22.57
C ASN A 470 -10.98 -5.02 -21.15
N TYR A 471 -11.68 -3.90 -21.03
CA TYR A 471 -12.01 -3.30 -19.75
C TYR A 471 -13.01 -4.19 -19.02
N ASP A 472 -12.55 -4.84 -17.95
CA ASP A 472 -13.40 -5.62 -17.07
C ASP A 472 -13.32 -5.01 -15.68
N PHE A 473 -14.34 -4.22 -15.33
CA PHE A 473 -14.51 -3.65 -13.99
C PHE A 473 -15.46 -4.48 -13.12
N SER A 474 -15.73 -5.74 -13.51
CA SER A 474 -16.51 -6.63 -12.67
C SER A 474 -15.65 -7.20 -11.54
N PHE A 475 -16.30 -7.44 -10.41
CA PHE A 475 -15.73 -8.16 -9.28
C PHE A 475 -16.84 -8.94 -8.61
N THR A 476 -16.81 -10.27 -8.74
CA THR A 476 -17.64 -11.15 -7.94
C THR A 476 -16.82 -11.54 -6.71
N GLY A 477 -17.42 -11.39 -5.53
CA GLY A 477 -16.77 -11.80 -4.27
C GLY A 477 -16.45 -13.31 -4.26
N PRO A 478 -15.81 -13.81 -3.20
CA PRO A 478 -15.46 -15.22 -3.11
C PRO A 478 -16.76 -16.05 -3.04
N GLY A 479 -17.16 -16.67 -4.14
CA GLY A 479 -18.33 -17.57 -4.17
C GLY A 479 -19.07 -17.78 -5.50
N GLU A 480 -18.87 -16.97 -6.54
CA GLU A 480 -19.62 -17.13 -7.82
C GLU A 480 -18.70 -17.32 -9.03
N THR A 481 -17.85 -18.34 -8.98
CA THR A 481 -17.33 -18.96 -10.21
C THR A 481 -17.87 -20.39 -10.29
N GLY A 482 -18.74 -20.61 -11.28
CA GLY A 482 -19.11 -21.94 -11.77
C GLY A 482 -17.89 -22.70 -12.33
N PRO A 483 -18.06 -23.97 -12.69
CA PRO A 483 -17.12 -25.03 -12.38
C PRO A 483 -15.80 -24.89 -13.14
N ILE A 484 -14.71 -24.91 -12.37
CA ILE A 484 -13.41 -25.36 -12.86
C ILE A 484 -13.61 -26.82 -13.28
N GLY A 485 -13.61 -27.06 -14.59
CA GLY A 485 -13.64 -28.40 -15.16
C GLY A 485 -12.36 -29.15 -14.79
N SER A 486 -12.40 -29.91 -13.69
CA SER A 486 -11.50 -31.03 -13.50
C SER A 486 -12.09 -32.24 -14.21
N HIS A 487 -11.51 -32.60 -15.35
CA HIS A 487 -11.61 -33.96 -15.86
C HIS A 487 -10.92 -34.89 -14.86
N ILE A 488 -11.68 -35.42 -13.91
CA ILE A 488 -11.33 -36.63 -13.19
C ILE A 488 -12.39 -37.66 -13.57
N THR A 489 -11.92 -38.65 -14.32
CA THR A 489 -12.64 -39.86 -14.69
C THR A 489 -13.24 -40.53 -13.46
N THR A 490 -14.54 -40.79 -13.54
CA THR A 490 -15.30 -41.67 -12.65
C THR A 490 -14.70 -43.06 -12.59
N ASP A 491 -14.51 -43.61 -11.39
CA ASP A 491 -15.17 -44.87 -11.01
C ASP A 491 -15.06 -45.16 -9.50
N ASP A 492 -16.10 -45.85 -9.03
CA ASP A 492 -16.29 -46.65 -7.81
C ASP A 492 -16.66 -45.98 -6.46
N ASP A 493 -17.99 -45.83 -6.30
CA ASP A 493 -18.83 -46.43 -5.25
C ASP A 493 -18.22 -46.73 -3.87
N VAL A 494 -18.54 -45.88 -2.87
CA VAL A 494 -18.90 -46.34 -1.52
C VAL A 494 -20.00 -45.45 -0.92
N VAL A 495 -21.18 -46.05 -0.76
CA VAL A 495 -22.31 -45.58 0.03
C VAL A 495 -21.96 -45.62 1.52
N VAL A 496 -21.98 -44.49 2.23
CA VAL A 496 -22.25 -44.50 3.69
C VAL A 496 -23.15 -43.32 4.09
N THR A 497 -24.17 -43.71 4.83
CA THR A 497 -25.37 -43.02 5.29
C THR A 497 -25.15 -41.84 6.23
N SER A 498 -26.07 -40.87 6.12
CA SER A 498 -26.30 -39.76 7.03
C SER A 498 -26.53 -40.18 8.48
N SER A 499 -25.90 -39.50 9.43
CA SER A 499 -26.47 -39.29 10.76
C SER A 499 -26.14 -37.89 11.25
N ALA A 500 -27.19 -37.07 11.36
CA ALA A 500 -27.18 -35.79 12.02
C ALA A 500 -26.74 -35.94 13.49
N ASN A 501 -25.83 -35.08 13.94
CA ASN A 501 -25.64 -34.76 15.34
C ASN A 501 -25.11 -33.33 15.46
N THR A 502 -26.01 -32.43 15.83
CA THR A 502 -25.73 -31.07 16.28
C THR A 502 -25.12 -31.11 17.69
N PRO A 503 -24.05 -30.37 17.99
CA PRO A 503 -23.77 -29.96 19.35
C PRO A 503 -23.97 -28.43 19.49
N SER A 504 -25.02 -28.12 20.25
CA SER A 504 -25.16 -27.06 21.24
C SER A 504 -24.05 -26.00 21.36
N SER A 505 -24.49 -24.76 21.16
CA SER A 505 -23.87 -23.47 21.44
C SER A 505 -23.15 -23.41 22.79
N SER A 506 -21.87 -23.06 22.79
CA SER A 506 -21.14 -22.57 23.96
C SER A 506 -20.65 -21.16 23.69
N THR A 507 -21.21 -20.22 24.45
CA THR A 507 -20.88 -18.79 24.52
C THR A 507 -19.39 -18.55 24.74
N LEU A 508 -18.70 -18.09 23.68
CA LEU A 508 -17.39 -17.44 23.76
C LEU A 508 -17.59 -15.97 24.17
N THR A 509 -17.09 -15.61 25.35
CA THR A 509 -16.87 -14.22 25.75
C THR A 509 -15.74 -13.64 24.91
N ASN A 510 -16.07 -13.05 23.76
CA ASN A 510 -15.19 -12.15 23.03
C ASN A 510 -15.12 -10.83 23.81
N GLU A 511 -14.02 -10.56 24.50
CA GLU A 511 -13.72 -9.18 24.86
C GLU A 511 -13.43 -8.41 23.55
N PRO A 512 -14.13 -7.28 23.31
CA PRO A 512 -13.87 -6.45 22.15
C PRO A 512 -12.51 -5.75 22.30
N PRO A 513 -11.80 -5.46 21.19
CA PRO A 513 -10.57 -4.68 21.23
C PRO A 513 -10.82 -3.31 21.87
N THR A 514 -9.82 -2.81 22.60
CA THR A 514 -9.88 -1.52 23.28
C THR A 514 -10.19 -0.38 22.29
N PRO A 515 -11.15 0.53 22.59
CA PRO A 515 -11.63 1.57 21.66
C PRO A 515 -10.52 2.45 21.06
N SER A 516 -9.44 2.72 21.80
CA SER A 516 -8.38 3.66 21.38
C SER A 516 -7.58 3.21 20.14
N GLN A 517 -7.31 1.91 19.98
CA GLN A 517 -6.60 1.42 18.79
C GLN A 517 -7.49 1.39 17.55
N TYR A 518 -8.79 1.13 17.74
CA TYR A 518 -9.77 1.11 16.67
C TYR A 518 -10.08 2.53 16.16
N ASP A 519 -10.07 3.53 17.05
CA ASP A 519 -10.31 4.92 16.70
C ASP A 519 -9.12 5.59 15.97
N GLU A 520 -7.88 5.27 16.36
CA GLU A 520 -6.66 5.77 15.68
C GLU A 520 -6.49 5.20 14.26
N GLU A 521 -6.72 3.89 14.05
CA GLU A 521 -6.63 3.26 12.73
C GLU A 521 -7.64 3.86 11.73
N ASN A 522 -8.85 4.14 12.20
CA ASN A 522 -9.88 4.81 11.37
C ASN A 522 -9.52 6.26 11.05
N ALA A 523 -8.83 6.98 11.94
CA ALA A 523 -8.45 8.37 11.73
C ALA A 523 -7.46 8.54 10.56
N GLU A 524 -6.45 7.66 10.47
CA GLU A 524 -5.46 7.70 9.38
C GLU A 524 -6.10 7.40 8.01
N ILE A 525 -6.93 6.36 7.95
CA ILE A 525 -7.67 6.01 6.72
C ILE A 525 -8.55 7.19 6.29
N VAL A 526 -9.27 7.81 7.23
CA VAL A 526 -10.11 8.98 6.93
C VAL A 526 -9.28 10.14 6.40
N GLU A 527 -8.13 10.42 6.98
CA GLU A 527 -7.26 11.50 6.51
C GLU A 527 -6.69 11.23 5.10
N MET A 528 -6.32 9.98 4.80
CA MET A 528 -5.89 9.60 3.45
C MET A 528 -7.02 9.76 2.42
N LEU A 529 -8.23 9.27 2.72
CA LEU A 529 -9.39 9.44 1.84
C LEU A 529 -9.73 10.92 1.66
N SER A 530 -9.55 11.73 2.72
CA SER A 530 -9.75 13.18 2.69
C SER A 530 -8.71 13.89 1.83
N ALA A 531 -7.44 13.48 1.90
CA ALA A 531 -6.37 13.98 1.04
C ALA A 531 -6.64 13.69 -0.45
N CYS A 532 -7.19 12.52 -0.78
CA CYS A 532 -7.64 12.21 -2.16
C CYS A 532 -8.72 13.17 -2.65
N ILE A 533 -9.68 13.53 -1.80
CA ILE A 533 -10.74 14.49 -2.14
C ILE A 533 -10.18 15.90 -2.33
N ARG A 534 -9.31 16.36 -1.42
CA ARG A 534 -8.60 17.65 -1.52
C ARG A 534 -7.81 17.76 -2.81
N SER A 535 -6.98 16.75 -3.09
CA SER A 535 -6.19 16.69 -4.32
C SER A 535 -7.03 16.55 -5.59
N SER A 536 -8.30 16.17 -5.47
CA SER A 536 -9.27 16.10 -6.57
C SER A 536 -10.16 17.33 -6.68
N ASN A 537 -9.92 18.40 -5.90
CA ASN A 537 -10.69 19.66 -5.92
C ASN A 537 -12.19 19.48 -5.58
N LEU A 538 -12.52 18.56 -4.67
CA LEU A 538 -13.91 18.20 -4.31
C LEU A 538 -14.30 18.54 -2.85
N ASP A 539 -13.51 19.34 -2.14
CA ASP A 539 -13.68 19.60 -0.69
C ASP A 539 -15.04 20.17 -0.30
N ASN A 540 -15.53 21.14 -1.06
CA ASN A 540 -16.83 21.79 -0.80
C ASN A 540 -18.03 20.84 -1.02
N ARG A 541 -17.79 19.67 -1.62
CA ARG A 541 -18.80 18.66 -1.97
C ARG A 541 -18.69 17.42 -1.08
N SER A 542 -17.63 17.32 -0.27
CA SER A 542 -17.43 16.27 0.73
C SER A 542 -17.69 16.80 2.15
N THR A 543 -18.92 17.25 2.43
CA THR A 543 -19.37 17.65 3.78
C THR A 543 -19.39 16.49 4.81
N ALA A 544 -18.81 15.33 4.46
CA ALA A 544 -18.73 14.12 5.27
C ALA A 544 -17.41 13.98 6.06
N ILE A 545 -16.42 14.83 5.80
CA ILE A 545 -15.11 14.77 6.50
C ILE A 545 -15.14 15.57 7.81
N THR A 546 -16.16 16.39 8.07
CA THR A 546 -16.35 16.90 9.43
C THR A 546 -16.73 15.71 10.31
N PRO A 547 -15.92 15.35 11.33
CA PRO A 547 -16.43 14.47 12.37
C PRO A 547 -17.69 15.16 12.87
N SER A 548 -18.83 14.45 12.82
CA SER A 548 -20.07 15.01 13.35
C SER A 548 -19.75 15.59 14.73
N ASN A 549 -20.11 16.84 15.01
CA ASN A 549 -19.98 17.41 16.35
C ASN A 549 -20.63 16.51 17.42
N ALA A 550 -21.50 15.58 17.03
CA ALA A 550 -22.04 14.52 17.89
C ALA A 550 -21.01 13.45 18.31
N LEU A 551 -20.02 13.11 17.48
CA LEU A 551 -18.97 12.13 17.79
C LEU A 551 -17.95 12.72 18.78
N MET A 552 -17.52 13.98 18.59
CA MET A 552 -16.70 14.69 19.58
C MET A 552 -17.45 14.94 20.90
N HIS A 553 -18.74 15.28 20.86
CA HIS A 553 -19.53 15.42 22.09
C HIS A 553 -19.75 14.09 22.83
N HIS A 554 -19.80 12.96 22.11
CA HIS A 554 -19.89 11.65 22.74
C HIS A 554 -18.57 11.26 23.41
N VAL A 555 -17.42 11.58 22.83
CA VAL A 555 -16.10 11.37 23.44
C VAL A 555 -15.93 12.22 24.72
N ILE A 556 -16.40 13.47 24.72
CA ILE A 556 -16.33 14.36 25.90
C ILE A 556 -17.27 13.90 27.02
N LYS A 557 -18.41 13.28 26.71
CA LYS A 557 -19.36 12.75 27.73
C LYS A 557 -19.10 11.31 28.18
N SER A 558 -18.14 10.61 27.57
CA SER A 558 -17.79 9.22 27.92
C SER A 558 -16.60 9.14 28.88
N VAL A 559 -16.04 10.28 29.29
CA VAL A 559 -15.13 10.34 30.45
C VAL A 559 -15.99 10.10 31.68
N PRO A 560 -15.71 9.07 32.51
CA PRO A 560 -16.41 8.91 33.78
C PRO A 560 -16.20 10.17 34.60
N GLU A 561 -17.28 10.80 35.06
CA GLU A 561 -17.18 11.79 36.13
C GLU A 561 -16.37 11.16 37.28
N PRO A 562 -15.38 11.86 37.85
CA PRO A 562 -14.65 11.33 38.99
C PRO A 562 -15.65 11.13 40.11
N ILE A 563 -15.84 9.86 40.50
CA ILE A 563 -16.55 9.51 41.71
C ILE A 563 -15.80 10.18 42.87
N GLU A 564 -16.43 11.18 43.48
CA GLU A 564 -16.01 11.74 44.75
C GLU A 564 -16.03 10.65 45.81
N HIS A 565 -14.90 10.01 46.02
CA HIS A 565 -14.58 9.42 47.31
C HIS A 565 -13.41 10.20 47.90
N SER A 566 -13.77 10.99 48.91
CA SER A 566 -12.87 11.55 49.90
C SER A 566 -11.92 10.46 50.41
N ASP A 567 -10.61 10.64 50.25
CA ASP A 567 -9.72 10.72 51.39
C ASP A 567 -8.32 11.21 51.01
N ASN A 568 -7.80 12.05 51.91
CA ASN A 568 -6.58 12.84 51.84
C ASN A 568 -5.30 12.02 51.54
N SER A 569 -4.53 12.45 50.54
CA SER A 569 -3.11 12.83 50.75
C SER A 569 -2.55 13.53 49.51
N GLY A 570 -1.97 14.70 49.71
CA GLY A 570 -1.72 15.67 48.65
C GLY A 570 -0.54 15.37 47.72
N THR A 571 -0.67 15.84 46.49
CA THR A 571 0.37 16.52 45.71
C THR A 571 -0.31 17.24 44.55
N THR A 572 -0.07 18.55 44.42
CA THR A 572 -0.72 19.49 43.50
C THR A 572 -0.29 19.26 42.04
N PHE A 573 -1.24 18.99 41.14
CA PHE A 573 -1.05 19.20 39.69
C PHE A 573 -1.51 20.62 39.32
N SER A 574 -0.61 21.37 38.69
CA SER A 574 -0.75 22.78 38.29
C SER A 574 -1.53 22.90 36.97
N ALA A 575 -2.36 23.93 36.87
CA ALA A 575 -3.24 24.26 35.76
C ALA A 575 -2.50 24.79 34.50
N HIS A 576 -1.54 24.02 33.98
CA HIS A 576 -0.78 24.38 32.76
C HIS A 576 -1.11 23.54 31.52
N ASP A 577 -1.87 22.43 31.67
CA ASP A 577 -2.16 21.50 30.57
C ASP A 577 -3.47 21.76 29.81
N ALA A 578 -4.28 22.73 30.25
CA ALA A 578 -5.55 23.07 29.60
C ALA A 578 -5.42 24.09 28.44
N ILE A 579 -4.25 24.70 28.25
CA ILE A 579 -4.04 25.76 27.24
C ILE A 579 -3.49 25.19 25.91
N GLY A 580 -3.03 23.94 25.88
CA GLY A 580 -2.44 23.32 24.69
C GLY A 580 -3.44 22.95 23.58
N PHE A 581 -4.72 22.75 23.91
CA PHE A 581 -5.71 22.22 22.95
C PHE A 581 -6.41 23.30 22.12
N GLU A 582 -6.62 24.52 22.66
CA GLU A 582 -7.16 25.63 21.87
C GLU A 582 -6.16 26.14 20.82
N HIS A 583 -4.85 26.07 21.11
CA HIS A 583 -3.82 26.46 20.14
C HIS A 583 -3.73 25.50 18.96
N LEU A 584 -3.99 24.20 19.18
CA LEU A 584 -4.01 23.19 18.11
C LEU A 584 -5.21 23.36 17.18
N ILE A 585 -6.38 23.73 17.71
CA ILE A 585 -7.59 23.99 16.91
C ILE A 585 -7.45 25.30 16.10
N ARG A 586 -6.72 26.30 16.60
CA ARG A 586 -6.35 27.47 15.79
C ARG A 586 -5.33 27.13 14.70
N TYR A 587 -4.36 26.26 15.01
CA TYR A 587 -3.32 25.82 14.07
C TYR A 587 -3.89 25.03 12.88
N LEU A 588 -4.98 24.29 13.07
CA LEU A 588 -5.63 23.50 12.02
C LEU A 588 -6.61 24.29 11.15
N ASN A 589 -7.08 25.46 11.60
CA ASN A 589 -8.10 26.25 10.90
C ASN A 589 -7.54 27.42 10.06
N ASP A 590 -6.31 27.88 10.32
CA ASP A 590 -5.67 28.91 9.49
C ASP A 590 -4.69 28.27 8.49
N GLY A 591 -5.07 28.23 7.21
CA GLY A 591 -4.25 27.79 6.10
C GLY A 591 -2.97 28.62 5.92
N ALA A 592 -1.93 28.30 6.69
CA ALA A 592 -0.65 29.00 6.68
C ALA A 592 0.54 28.03 6.61
N CYS A 593 0.72 27.35 5.47
CA CYS A 593 2.00 26.70 5.15
C CYS A 593 3.10 27.70 4.71
N ASP A 594 2.76 28.97 4.47
CA ASP A 594 3.69 29.96 3.90
C ASP A 594 4.45 30.85 4.90
N ARG A 595 4.38 30.62 6.22
CA ARG A 595 4.97 31.55 7.21
C ARG A 595 5.90 30.99 8.29
N VAL A 596 6.32 29.73 8.21
CA VAL A 596 7.21 29.14 9.24
C VAL A 596 8.65 28.90 8.76
N TRP A 597 8.96 29.09 7.48
CA TRP A 597 10.34 29.12 6.99
C TRP A 597 10.70 30.51 6.46
N GLY A 598 10.74 31.47 7.39
CA GLY A 598 11.49 32.70 7.17
C GLY A 598 12.96 32.37 7.02
N LEU A 599 13.47 32.51 5.79
CA LEU A 599 14.84 32.95 5.55
C LEU A 599 15.06 34.24 6.35
N ASP A 600 15.73 34.12 7.49
CA ASP A 600 16.75 35.06 7.97
C ASP A 600 17.19 34.65 9.39
N GLN A 601 18.50 34.70 9.61
CA GLN A 601 19.26 34.48 10.86
C GLN A 601 19.80 33.06 11.07
N LEU A 602 21.01 32.85 10.55
CA LEU A 602 22.18 32.40 11.33
C LEU A 602 23.46 32.78 10.53
N GLU A 603 24.02 33.94 10.90
CA GLU A 603 25.48 34.05 11.11
C GLU A 603 25.88 33.17 12.31
#